data_AF-A0AAD6UMJ3-F1
#
_entry.id   AF-A0AAD6UMJ3-F1
#
_cell.length_a   1.000
_cell.length_b   1.000
_cell.length_c   1.000
_cell.angle_alpha   90.00
_cell.angle_beta   90.00
_cell.angle_gamma   90.00
#
_symmetry.space_group_name_H-M   'P 1'
#
loop_
_entity.id
_entity.type
_entity.pdbx_description
1 polymer ?
#
loop_
_entity_poly.entity_id
_entity_poly.type
_entity_poly.pdbx_seq_one_letter_code
_entity_poly.pdbx_strand_id
1 'polypeptide(L)'
;SQTSFPLPIVVLDGLDECADIKNQQQILHLFLSGIQAGLLPLRLLVVSRPETHLRNIFDAGSTSVICSRKCLNADETAYNDIRTYLRDEFSRICSEFLAQGVALGASWPGTELREQLVRRSSGVFIFAKTAIRFIDDGRYSHPAVRLAAVVAGSPESTTPLDDLYSTILSVLPHEPLTLRILHVALRSALHHEGKSWTPEQCDLLLGIVPGTARLILSGLHSVLHIPRLSTPYIPADALRTLHASFIDHLGDVQRSGKWCIQLPSLERDLLKSTVRFICNTDFTHRQTLR
;
A
#
# COMPACT_ATOMS: atom_id res chain seq x y z
N SER A 1 8.40 -26.75 43.32
CA SER A 1 7.94 -26.84 41.92
C SER A 1 8.06 -25.47 41.28
N GLN A 2 9.10 -25.22 40.49
CA GLN A 2 9.22 -23.97 39.73
C GLN A 2 8.30 -24.06 38.53
N THR A 3 7.23 -23.27 38.51
CA THR A 3 6.39 -23.06 37.34
C THR A 3 7.21 -22.27 36.32
N SER A 4 7.79 -22.97 35.35
CA SER A 4 8.43 -22.36 34.18
C SER A 4 7.35 -21.69 33.33
N PHE A 5 7.20 -20.39 33.45
CA PHE A 5 6.40 -19.63 32.49
C PHE A 5 7.08 -19.69 31.11
N PRO A 6 6.32 -19.87 30.02
CA PRO A 6 6.90 -19.84 28.69
C PRO A 6 7.54 -18.47 28.44
N LEU A 7 8.72 -18.46 27.80
CA LEU A 7 9.43 -17.23 27.48
C LEU A 7 8.54 -16.30 26.63
N PRO A 8 8.47 -14.99 26.93
CA PRO A 8 7.74 -14.02 26.12
C PRO A 8 8.27 -14.01 24.69
N ILE A 9 7.39 -13.78 23.72
CA ILE A 9 7.75 -13.63 22.30
C ILE A 9 7.67 -12.14 21.96
N VAL A 10 8.76 -11.60 21.44
CA VAL A 10 8.80 -10.27 20.81
C VAL A 10 8.71 -10.46 19.31
N VAL A 11 7.76 -9.78 18.67
CA VAL A 11 7.59 -9.80 17.21
C VAL A 11 8.08 -8.45 16.66
N LEU A 12 9.07 -8.50 15.78
CA LEU A 12 9.50 -7.36 14.97
C LEU A 12 8.89 -7.53 13.59
N ASP A 13 7.81 -6.78 13.32
CA ASP A 13 7.12 -6.80 12.03
C ASP A 13 7.52 -5.60 11.17
N GLY A 14 7.88 -5.85 9.91
CA GLY A 14 8.31 -4.81 8.96
C GLY A 14 9.67 -4.19 9.29
N LEU A 15 10.65 -4.96 9.80
CA LEU A 15 11.96 -4.41 10.17
C LEU A 15 12.67 -3.71 8.99
N ASP A 16 12.49 -4.21 7.76
CA ASP A 16 13.01 -3.61 6.54
C ASP A 16 12.43 -2.22 6.23
N GLU A 17 11.28 -1.87 6.82
CA GLU A 17 10.65 -0.55 6.69
C GLU A 17 11.22 0.49 7.67
N CYS A 18 12.11 0.08 8.59
CA CYS A 18 12.76 1.01 9.52
C CYS A 18 13.77 1.90 8.78
N ALA A 19 13.82 3.19 9.12
CA ALA A 19 14.71 4.14 8.47
C ALA A 19 16.19 3.81 8.76
N ASP A 20 17.01 3.76 7.70
CA ASP A 20 18.46 3.46 7.69
C ASP A 20 18.82 1.98 7.96
N ILE A 21 19.60 1.42 7.04
CA ILE A 21 20.21 0.08 7.15
C ILE A 21 20.95 -0.07 8.47
N LYS A 22 21.66 0.96 8.94
CA LYS A 22 22.42 0.91 10.20
C LYS A 22 21.52 0.69 11.41
N ASN A 23 20.37 1.35 11.46
CA ASN A 23 19.41 1.20 12.55
C ASN A 23 18.81 -0.21 12.54
N GLN A 24 18.46 -0.73 11.37
CA GLN A 24 17.95 -2.09 11.22
C GLN A 24 18.95 -3.12 11.75
N GLN A 25 20.23 -2.97 11.40
CA GLN A 25 21.31 -3.84 11.89
C GLN A 25 21.49 -3.70 13.40
N GLN A 26 21.49 -2.47 13.92
CA GLN A 26 21.69 -2.20 15.35
C GLN A 26 20.57 -2.80 16.20
N ILE A 27 19.30 -2.68 15.77
CA ILE A 27 18.15 -3.30 16.44
C ILE A 27 18.35 -4.80 16.56
N LEU A 28 18.69 -5.48 15.45
CA LEU A 28 18.92 -6.93 15.47
C LEU A 28 20.10 -7.31 16.37
N HIS A 29 21.23 -6.60 16.27
CA HIS A 29 22.40 -6.88 17.12
C HIS A 29 22.10 -6.73 18.61
N LEU A 30 21.30 -5.73 19.01
CA LEU A 30 20.90 -5.54 20.40
C LEU A 30 20.07 -6.71 20.93
N PHE A 31 19.04 -7.15 20.18
CA PHE A 31 18.24 -8.30 20.60
C PHE A 31 19.06 -9.59 20.63
N LEU A 32 19.83 -9.87 19.57
CA LEU A 32 20.60 -11.10 19.46
C LEU A 32 21.67 -11.20 20.57
N SER A 33 22.41 -10.11 20.84
CA SER A 33 23.40 -10.08 21.91
C SER A 33 22.78 -10.23 23.30
N GLY A 34 21.65 -9.56 23.56
CA GLY A 34 20.95 -9.68 24.84
C GLY A 34 20.38 -11.08 25.09
N ILE A 35 19.85 -11.73 24.05
CA ILE A 35 19.36 -13.11 24.13
C ILE A 35 20.53 -14.07 24.37
N GLN A 36 21.62 -13.93 23.61
CA GLN A 36 22.79 -14.80 23.73
C GLN A 36 23.50 -14.66 25.09
N ALA A 37 23.51 -13.45 25.66
CA ALA A 37 24.05 -13.19 26.99
C ALA A 37 23.12 -13.63 28.14
N GLY A 38 21.91 -14.12 27.85
CA GLY A 38 20.91 -14.47 28.87
C GLY A 38 20.29 -13.28 29.60
N LEU A 39 20.57 -12.05 29.15
CA LEU A 39 20.02 -10.80 29.70
C LEU A 39 18.57 -10.58 29.26
N LEU A 40 18.20 -11.14 28.10
CA LEU A 40 16.86 -11.09 27.54
C LEU A 40 16.28 -12.51 27.46
N PRO A 41 15.59 -13.00 28.50
CA PRO A 41 14.94 -14.31 28.47
C PRO A 41 13.65 -14.25 27.64
N LEU A 42 13.78 -14.08 26.31
CA LEU A 42 12.68 -13.97 25.36
C LEU A 42 12.97 -14.72 24.06
N ARG A 43 11.93 -14.93 23.25
CA ARG A 43 12.02 -15.41 21.88
C ARG A 43 11.78 -14.25 20.92
N LEU A 44 12.57 -14.17 19.86
CA LEU A 44 12.42 -13.15 18.84
C LEU A 44 11.82 -13.76 17.57
N LEU A 45 10.74 -13.19 17.05
CA LEU A 45 10.21 -13.46 15.72
C LEU A 45 10.41 -12.21 14.88
N VAL A 46 11.14 -12.32 13.78
CA VAL A 46 11.37 -11.22 12.84
C VAL A 46 10.61 -11.51 11.55
N VAL A 47 9.75 -10.59 11.17
CA VAL A 47 9.00 -10.60 9.91
C VAL A 47 9.51 -9.41 9.10
N SER A 48 10.16 -9.69 7.98
CA SER A 48 10.74 -8.65 7.11
C SER A 48 10.91 -9.16 5.68
N ARG A 49 11.05 -8.25 4.73
CA ARG A 49 11.58 -8.59 3.41
C ARG A 49 12.98 -9.18 3.56
N PRO A 50 13.39 -10.09 2.66
CA PRO A 50 14.63 -10.82 2.85
C PRO A 50 15.80 -9.99 2.30
N GLU A 51 16.02 -8.81 2.87
CA GLU A 51 17.07 -7.86 2.51
C GLU A 51 18.46 -8.39 2.86
N THR A 52 19.44 -8.20 1.97
CA THR A 52 20.77 -8.83 2.06
C THR A 52 21.48 -8.54 3.38
N HIS A 53 21.44 -7.30 3.87
CA HIS A 53 22.09 -6.94 5.14
C HIS A 53 21.42 -7.60 6.36
N LEU A 54 20.11 -7.83 6.33
CA LEU A 54 19.40 -8.58 7.37
C LEU A 54 19.77 -10.06 7.30
N ARG A 55 19.83 -10.64 6.09
CA ARG A 55 20.26 -12.04 5.90
C ARG A 55 21.65 -12.26 6.48
N ASN A 56 22.57 -11.38 6.12
CA ASN A 56 23.96 -11.46 6.53
C ASN A 56 24.11 -11.48 8.06
N ILE A 57 23.26 -10.79 8.82
CA ILE A 57 23.31 -10.84 10.30
C ILE A 57 23.00 -12.24 10.83
N PHE A 58 22.00 -12.91 10.26
CA PHE A 58 21.65 -14.28 10.65
C PHE A 58 22.63 -15.32 10.10
N ASP A 59 23.28 -15.03 8.97
CA ASP A 59 24.23 -15.93 8.30
C ASP A 59 25.67 -15.80 8.85
N ALA A 60 26.06 -14.62 9.37
CA ALA A 60 27.46 -14.28 9.71
C ALA A 60 27.99 -14.84 11.04
N GLY A 61 27.23 -15.60 11.82
CA GLY A 61 27.88 -16.36 12.90
C GLY A 61 26.98 -16.96 13.97
N SER A 62 27.32 -18.21 14.33
CA SER A 62 27.46 -18.73 15.70
C SER A 62 26.39 -18.35 16.75
N THR A 63 25.13 -18.21 16.36
CA THR A 63 24.08 -18.05 17.36
C THR A 63 23.75 -19.42 17.95
N SER A 64 24.02 -19.60 19.25
CA SER A 64 23.35 -20.62 20.06
C SER A 64 21.82 -20.45 20.08
N VAL A 65 21.33 -19.32 19.53
CA VAL A 65 19.93 -19.06 19.19
C VAL A 65 19.54 -19.92 17.99
N ILE A 66 18.60 -20.84 18.20
CA ILE A 66 17.96 -21.59 17.13
C ILE A 66 17.18 -20.60 16.25
N CYS A 67 17.77 -20.21 15.12
CA CYS A 67 17.11 -19.38 14.12
C CYS A 67 16.45 -20.30 13.09
N SER A 68 15.12 -20.39 13.12
CA SER A 68 14.35 -21.04 12.04
C SER A 68 13.94 -19.97 11.04
N ARG A 69 14.31 -20.17 9.77
CA ARG A 69 13.96 -19.27 8.68
C ARG A 69 12.88 -19.90 7.81
N LYS A 70 11.76 -19.20 7.65
CA LYS A 70 10.72 -19.59 6.70
C LYS A 70 10.50 -18.47 5.69
N CYS A 71 10.89 -18.71 4.45
CA CYS A 71 10.50 -17.84 3.34
C CYS A 71 9.05 -18.15 2.96
N LEU A 72 8.20 -17.13 2.93
CA LEU A 72 6.84 -17.24 2.40
C LEU A 72 6.94 -17.19 0.87
N ASN A 73 7.19 -18.35 0.27
CA ASN A 73 7.20 -18.49 -1.18
C ASN A 73 5.77 -18.69 -1.69
N ALA A 74 5.55 -18.37 -2.97
CA ALA A 74 4.34 -18.76 -3.69
C ALA A 74 4.32 -20.28 -3.87
N ASP A 75 3.79 -21.00 -2.89
CA ASP A 75 3.58 -22.45 -2.92
C ASP A 75 2.11 -22.81 -3.17
N GLU A 76 1.82 -24.10 -3.32
CA GLU A 76 0.46 -24.60 -3.54
C GLU A 76 -0.52 -24.19 -2.42
N THR A 77 -0.03 -24.02 -1.19
CA THR A 77 -0.85 -23.52 -0.08
C THR A 77 -1.27 -22.08 -0.35
N ALA A 78 -0.35 -21.20 -0.74
CA ALA A 78 -0.67 -19.82 -1.11
C ALA A 78 -1.69 -19.74 -2.26
N TYR A 79 -1.56 -20.58 -3.30
CA TYR A 79 -2.54 -20.63 -4.38
C TYR A 79 -3.92 -21.11 -3.92
N ASN A 80 -3.98 -22.10 -3.03
CA ASN A 80 -5.23 -22.60 -2.46
C ASN A 80 -5.92 -21.58 -1.55
N ASP A 81 -5.15 -20.84 -0.74
CA ASP A 81 -5.66 -19.77 0.10
C ASP A 81 -6.24 -18.63 -0.75
N ILE A 82 -5.53 -18.23 -1.82
CA ILE A 82 -6.02 -17.22 -2.77
C ILE A 82 -7.28 -17.69 -3.49
N ARG A 83 -7.35 -18.97 -3.92
CA ARG A 83 -8.53 -19.54 -4.56
C ARG A 83 -9.75 -19.49 -3.64
N THR A 84 -9.55 -19.86 -2.37
CA THR A 84 -10.59 -19.81 -1.33
C THR A 84 -11.05 -18.37 -1.10
N TYR A 85 -10.10 -17.46 -0.90
CA TYR A 85 -10.38 -16.03 -0.72
C TYR A 85 -11.19 -15.44 -1.89
N LEU A 86 -10.76 -15.68 -3.13
CA LEU A 86 -11.44 -15.16 -4.31
C LEU A 86 -12.86 -15.73 -4.44
N ARG A 87 -13.07 -17.02 -4.16
CA ARG A 87 -14.40 -17.63 -4.18
C ARG A 87 -15.35 -16.94 -3.21
N ASP A 88 -14.89 -16.72 -1.98
CA ASP A 88 -15.70 -16.17 -0.92
C ASP A 88 -16.00 -14.67 -1.19
N GLU A 89 -15.00 -13.91 -1.64
CA GLU A 89 -15.17 -12.49 -2.00
C GLU A 89 -16.09 -12.30 -3.22
N PHE A 90 -15.95 -13.10 -4.28
CA PHE A 90 -16.88 -13.00 -5.41
C PHE A 90 -18.32 -13.36 -5.00
N SER A 91 -18.50 -14.33 -4.09
CA SER A 91 -19.82 -14.64 -3.53
C SER A 91 -20.40 -13.47 -2.73
N ARG A 92 -19.56 -12.77 -1.95
CA ARG A 92 -19.93 -11.56 -1.23
C ARG A 92 -20.36 -10.44 -2.19
N ILE A 93 -19.53 -10.12 -3.19
CA ILE A 93 -19.81 -9.09 -4.21
C ILE A 93 -21.13 -9.39 -4.92
N CYS A 94 -21.35 -10.63 -5.37
CA CYS A 94 -22.62 -11.04 -5.99
C CYS A 94 -23.82 -10.76 -5.08
N SER A 95 -23.71 -11.11 -3.79
CA SER A 95 -24.80 -10.95 -2.83
C SER A 95 -25.11 -9.46 -2.56
N GLU A 96 -24.07 -8.63 -2.40
CA GLU A 96 -24.22 -7.20 -2.14
C GLU A 96 -24.82 -6.45 -3.34
N PHE A 97 -24.38 -6.76 -4.56
CA PHE A 97 -24.95 -6.16 -5.78
C PHE A 97 -26.39 -6.63 -6.01
N LEU A 98 -26.70 -7.90 -5.73
CA LEU A 98 -28.07 -8.42 -5.81
C LEU A 98 -29.00 -7.68 -4.84
N ALA A 99 -28.54 -7.42 -3.60
CA ALA A 99 -29.30 -6.64 -2.62
C ALA A 99 -29.56 -5.19 -3.06
N GLN A 100 -28.71 -4.64 -3.94
CA GLN A 100 -28.89 -3.33 -4.56
C GLN A 100 -29.76 -3.38 -5.84
N GLY A 101 -30.31 -4.56 -6.19
CA GLY A 101 -31.12 -4.76 -7.39
C GLY A 101 -30.32 -4.97 -8.67
N VAL A 102 -29.01 -5.22 -8.57
CA VAL A 102 -28.11 -5.46 -9.72
C VAL A 102 -27.72 -6.93 -9.78
N ALA A 103 -28.26 -7.66 -10.75
CA ALA A 103 -27.92 -9.07 -10.95
C ALA A 103 -26.66 -9.23 -11.82
N LEU A 104 -25.54 -9.64 -11.22
CA LEU A 104 -24.29 -9.95 -11.95
C LEU A 104 -24.32 -11.29 -12.70
N GLY A 105 -25.34 -12.13 -12.42
CA GLY A 105 -25.51 -13.49 -12.94
C GLY A 105 -25.15 -14.54 -11.90
N ALA A 106 -25.92 -15.63 -11.84
CA ALA A 106 -25.79 -16.66 -10.80
C ALA A 106 -24.43 -17.39 -10.79
N SER A 107 -23.74 -17.42 -11.94
CA SER A 107 -22.43 -18.05 -12.10
C SER A 107 -21.27 -17.04 -12.13
N TRP A 108 -21.51 -15.74 -11.97
CA TRP A 108 -20.45 -14.73 -12.07
C TRP A 108 -19.41 -14.88 -10.96
N PRO A 109 -18.11 -14.68 -11.25
CA PRO A 109 -17.50 -14.39 -12.55
C PRO A 109 -17.27 -15.63 -13.44
N GLY A 110 -17.60 -16.82 -12.96
CA GLY A 110 -17.28 -18.08 -13.60
C GLY A 110 -15.97 -18.67 -13.06
N THR A 111 -15.87 -19.99 -13.07
CA THR A 111 -14.69 -20.70 -12.54
C THR A 111 -13.42 -20.37 -13.32
N GLU A 112 -13.51 -20.23 -14.65
CA GLU A 112 -12.33 -19.94 -15.48
C GLU A 112 -11.71 -18.59 -15.15
N LEU A 113 -12.50 -17.51 -15.09
CA LEU A 113 -11.98 -16.17 -14.76
C LEU A 113 -11.41 -16.13 -13.34
N ARG A 114 -12.02 -16.83 -12.39
CA ARG A 114 -11.50 -16.96 -11.03
C ARG A 114 -10.15 -17.68 -11.00
N GLU A 115 -10.01 -18.80 -11.69
CA GLU A 115 -8.72 -19.51 -11.79
C GLU A 115 -7.67 -18.71 -12.55
N GLN A 116 -8.07 -17.92 -13.55
CA GLN A 116 -7.16 -16.99 -14.22
C GLN A 116 -6.61 -15.93 -13.27
N LEU A 117 -7.44 -15.36 -12.38
CA LEU A 117 -6.97 -14.46 -11.32
C LEU A 117 -6.05 -15.15 -10.31
N VAL A 118 -6.34 -16.40 -9.93
CA VAL A 118 -5.45 -17.20 -9.07
C VAL A 118 -4.07 -17.32 -9.71
N ARG A 119 -4.00 -17.73 -10.99
CA ARG A 119 -2.73 -17.84 -11.73
C ARG A 119 -2.01 -16.50 -11.83
N ARG A 120 -2.74 -15.43 -12.16
CA ARG A 120 -2.18 -14.08 -12.28
C ARG A 120 -1.64 -13.53 -10.98
N SER A 121 -2.17 -13.95 -9.83
CA SER A 121 -1.63 -13.52 -8.54
C SER A 121 -0.19 -13.99 -8.31
N SER A 122 0.26 -15.04 -9.03
CA SER A 122 1.53 -15.71 -8.80
C SER A 122 1.79 -16.04 -7.32
N GLY A 123 0.74 -16.43 -6.59
CA GLY A 123 0.78 -16.75 -5.16
C GLY A 123 0.88 -15.54 -4.22
N VAL A 124 0.79 -14.31 -4.74
CA VAL A 124 0.90 -13.08 -3.95
C VAL A 124 -0.48 -12.65 -3.45
N PHE A 125 -0.77 -12.88 -2.17
CA PHE A 125 -2.11 -12.61 -1.61
C PHE A 125 -2.55 -11.13 -1.71
N ILE A 126 -1.61 -10.20 -1.58
CA ILE A 126 -1.91 -8.76 -1.71
C ILE A 126 -2.39 -8.40 -3.13
N PHE A 127 -2.01 -9.16 -4.17
CA PHE A 127 -2.58 -9.02 -5.51
C PHE A 127 -4.08 -9.31 -5.47
N ALA A 128 -4.46 -10.49 -4.95
CA ALA A 128 -5.86 -10.92 -4.90
C ALA A 128 -6.73 -9.94 -4.12
N LYS A 129 -6.25 -9.51 -2.94
CA LYS A 129 -6.94 -8.52 -2.10
C LYS A 129 -7.10 -7.17 -2.79
N THR A 130 -6.05 -6.69 -3.46
CA THR A 130 -6.10 -5.40 -4.18
C THR A 130 -7.03 -5.48 -5.40
N ALA A 131 -7.00 -6.60 -6.14
CA ALA A 131 -7.87 -6.84 -7.28
C ALA A 131 -9.35 -6.88 -6.86
N ILE A 132 -9.68 -7.61 -5.78
CA ILE A 132 -11.04 -7.64 -5.24
C ILE A 132 -11.51 -6.24 -4.85
N ARG A 133 -10.69 -5.47 -4.10
CA ARG A 133 -11.05 -4.08 -3.75
C ARG A 133 -11.32 -3.23 -4.98
N PHE A 134 -10.48 -3.35 -6.01
CA PHE A 134 -10.69 -2.62 -7.26
C PHE A 134 -12.00 -3.04 -7.94
N ILE A 135 -12.30 -4.34 -8.02
CA ILE A 135 -13.51 -4.88 -8.65
C ILE A 135 -14.79 -4.48 -7.89
N ASP A 136 -14.74 -4.47 -6.57
CA ASP A 136 -15.87 -4.23 -5.64
C ASP A 136 -16.27 -2.75 -5.51
N ASP A 137 -15.81 -1.88 -6.41
CA ASP A 137 -16.06 -0.45 -6.32
C ASP A 137 -17.15 -0.01 -7.30
N GLY A 138 -18.39 -0.28 -6.91
CA GLY A 138 -19.59 0.02 -7.70
C GLY A 138 -19.82 1.51 -7.98
N ARG A 139 -19.06 2.42 -7.34
CA ARG A 139 -19.18 3.88 -7.55
C ARG A 139 -18.64 4.34 -8.90
N TYR A 140 -17.71 3.59 -9.49
CA TYR A 140 -16.95 4.03 -10.65
C TYR A 140 -17.25 3.22 -11.91
N SER A 141 -17.50 1.92 -11.80
CA SER A 141 -17.79 1.07 -12.95
C SER A 141 -18.43 -0.24 -12.51
N HIS A 142 -19.11 -0.89 -13.45
CA HIS A 142 -19.62 -2.25 -13.26
C HIS A 142 -18.49 -3.24 -12.92
N PRO A 143 -18.67 -4.14 -11.92
CA PRO A 143 -17.63 -5.09 -11.49
C PRO A 143 -17.07 -5.95 -12.62
N ALA A 144 -17.92 -6.38 -13.56
CA ALA A 144 -17.49 -7.17 -14.72
C ALA A 144 -16.47 -6.43 -15.62
N VAL A 145 -16.61 -5.11 -15.78
CA VAL A 145 -15.68 -4.30 -16.59
C VAL A 145 -14.31 -4.22 -15.89
N ARG A 146 -14.31 -4.01 -14.57
CA ARG A 146 -13.08 -3.95 -13.77
C ARG A 146 -12.40 -5.31 -13.69
N LEU A 147 -13.17 -6.38 -13.55
CA LEU A 147 -12.67 -7.75 -13.63
C LEU A 147 -11.98 -8.00 -14.98
N ALA A 148 -12.62 -7.62 -16.09
CA ALA A 148 -12.04 -7.78 -17.41
C ALA A 148 -10.71 -7.02 -17.55
N ALA A 149 -10.62 -5.80 -17.02
CA ALA A 149 -9.37 -5.03 -17.00
C ALA A 149 -8.25 -5.74 -16.24
N VAL A 150 -8.55 -6.25 -15.03
CA VAL A 150 -7.57 -7.02 -14.23
C VAL A 150 -7.17 -8.31 -14.94
N VAL A 151 -8.10 -9.00 -15.59
CA VAL A 151 -7.84 -10.27 -16.30
C VAL A 151 -7.05 -10.07 -17.58
N ALA A 152 -7.25 -8.96 -18.30
CA ALA A 152 -6.49 -8.60 -19.49
C ALA A 152 -5.03 -8.25 -19.11
N GLY A 153 -4.83 -7.36 -18.14
CA GLY A 153 -3.51 -6.88 -17.72
C GLY A 153 -2.69 -6.22 -18.82
N SER A 154 -1.42 -5.96 -18.50
CA SER A 154 -0.40 -5.44 -19.41
C SER A 154 0.77 -6.43 -19.52
N PRO A 155 1.19 -6.80 -20.74
CA PRO A 155 2.32 -7.69 -20.96
C PRO A 155 3.68 -7.05 -20.66
N GLU A 156 3.74 -5.73 -20.44
CA GLU A 156 4.99 -4.97 -20.25
C GLU A 156 5.44 -4.89 -18.77
N SER A 157 4.66 -5.45 -17.85
CA SER A 157 4.83 -5.27 -16.42
C SER A 157 5.91 -6.19 -15.83
N THR A 158 6.77 -5.65 -14.95
CA THR A 158 7.87 -6.39 -14.31
C THR A 158 7.38 -7.48 -13.36
N THR A 159 6.26 -7.25 -12.68
CA THR A 159 5.65 -8.20 -11.74
C THR A 159 4.12 -8.16 -11.84
N PRO A 160 3.40 -9.19 -11.37
CA PRO A 160 1.94 -9.16 -11.36
C PRO A 160 1.34 -8.01 -10.54
N LEU A 161 2.02 -7.60 -9.46
CA LEU A 161 1.57 -6.45 -8.67
C LEU A 161 1.75 -5.12 -9.42
N ASP A 162 2.89 -4.94 -10.09
CA ASP A 162 3.12 -3.75 -10.92
C ASP A 162 2.12 -3.65 -12.06
N ASP A 163 1.73 -4.81 -12.60
CA ASP A 163 0.70 -4.89 -13.62
C ASP A 163 -0.67 -4.47 -13.11
N LEU A 164 -1.06 -4.97 -11.93
CA LEU A 164 -2.31 -4.61 -11.29
C LEU A 164 -2.34 -3.11 -10.94
N TYR A 165 -1.26 -2.56 -10.42
CA TYR A 165 -1.17 -1.12 -10.11
C TYR A 165 -1.27 -0.26 -11.36
N SER A 166 -0.57 -0.63 -12.43
CA SER A 166 -0.66 0.06 -13.73
C SER A 166 -2.08 -0.01 -14.29
N THR A 167 -2.73 -1.17 -14.18
CA THR A 167 -4.14 -1.36 -14.58
C THR A 167 -5.06 -0.42 -13.80
N ILE A 168 -4.93 -0.37 -12.47
CA ILE A 168 -5.74 0.51 -11.61
C ILE A 168 -5.52 2.00 -11.97
N LEU A 169 -4.28 2.41 -12.17
CA LEU A 169 -3.93 3.80 -12.53
C LEU A 169 -4.47 4.17 -13.92
N SER A 170 -4.46 3.23 -14.87
CA SER A 170 -4.92 3.47 -16.25
C SER A 170 -6.40 3.83 -16.39
N VAL A 171 -7.22 3.48 -15.39
CA VAL A 171 -8.66 3.81 -15.37
C VAL A 171 -8.92 5.24 -14.92
N LEU A 172 -7.93 5.93 -14.35
CA LEU A 172 -8.10 7.30 -13.90
C LEU A 172 -8.11 8.31 -15.05
N PRO A 173 -8.91 9.39 -14.94
CA PRO A 173 -8.90 10.47 -15.91
C PRO A 173 -7.63 11.34 -15.78
N HIS A 174 -7.29 12.06 -16.86
CA HIS A 174 -6.28 13.13 -16.88
C HIS A 174 -4.94 12.77 -16.21
N GLU A 175 -4.18 11.86 -16.82
CA GLU A 175 -2.87 11.38 -16.33
C GLU A 175 -1.95 12.47 -15.76
N PRO A 176 -1.70 13.63 -16.44
CA PRO A 176 -0.80 14.65 -15.90
C PRO A 176 -1.28 15.27 -14.58
N LEU A 177 -2.59 15.46 -14.42
CA LEU A 177 -3.17 16.01 -13.20
C LEU A 177 -3.14 14.98 -12.07
N THR A 178 -3.48 13.72 -12.38
CA THR A 178 -3.40 12.60 -11.45
C THR A 178 -2.01 12.43 -10.87
N LEU A 179 -0.97 12.49 -11.72
CA LEU A 179 0.43 12.46 -11.28
C LEU A 179 0.79 13.60 -10.35
N ARG A 180 0.36 14.83 -10.66
CA ARG A 180 0.61 16.00 -9.79
C ARG A 180 -0.05 15.83 -8.42
N ILE A 181 -1.29 15.36 -8.37
CA ILE A 181 -2.01 15.11 -7.11
C ILE A 181 -1.34 13.99 -6.32
N LEU A 182 -1.02 12.86 -6.94
CA LEU A 182 -0.33 11.74 -6.31
C LEU A 182 1.04 12.15 -5.76
N HIS A 183 1.80 12.92 -6.54
CA HIS A 183 3.07 13.44 -6.11
C HIS A 183 2.91 14.28 -4.85
N VAL A 184 2.04 15.30 -4.82
CA VAL A 184 1.80 16.12 -3.61
C VAL A 184 1.35 15.27 -2.41
N ALA A 185 0.37 14.40 -2.62
CA ALA A 185 -0.26 13.62 -1.56
C ALA A 185 0.72 12.62 -0.92
N LEU A 186 1.59 11.98 -1.71
CA LEU A 186 2.52 10.96 -1.22
C LEU A 186 3.88 11.57 -0.81
N ARG A 187 4.32 12.63 -1.48
CA ARG A 187 5.56 13.35 -1.14
C ARG A 187 5.53 13.92 0.27
N SER A 188 4.37 14.40 0.70
CA SER A 188 4.15 14.87 2.06
C SER A 188 4.24 13.75 3.09
N ALA A 189 3.69 12.56 2.79
CA ALA A 189 3.77 11.39 3.65
C ALA A 189 5.23 10.98 3.92
N LEU A 190 6.09 11.07 2.90
CA LEU A 190 7.50 10.71 2.99
C LEU A 190 8.35 11.69 3.81
N HIS A 191 7.92 12.95 4.00
CA HIS A 191 8.76 13.99 4.61
C HIS A 191 8.17 14.64 5.87
N HIS A 192 6.89 14.48 6.14
CA HIS A 192 6.21 15.08 7.30
C HIS A 192 5.88 14.05 8.39
N GLU A 193 6.84 13.22 8.82
CA GLU A 193 6.65 12.30 9.96
C GLU A 193 5.35 11.46 9.87
N GLY A 194 4.96 11.05 8.65
CA GLY A 194 3.74 10.28 8.41
C GLY A 194 2.44 11.09 8.27
N LYS A 195 2.49 12.43 8.32
CA LYS A 195 1.34 13.31 8.02
C LYS A 195 1.30 13.67 6.55
N SER A 196 0.56 12.88 5.78
CA SER A 196 0.24 13.24 4.41
C SER A 196 -0.77 14.39 4.33
N TRP A 197 -0.74 15.08 3.20
CA TRP A 197 -1.73 16.09 2.88
C TRP A 197 -3.08 15.44 2.57
N THR A 198 -4.14 16.07 3.06
CA THR A 198 -5.51 15.74 2.68
C THR A 198 -5.76 16.07 1.21
N PRO A 199 -6.75 15.42 0.55
CA PRO A 199 -7.14 15.78 -0.80
C PRO A 199 -7.46 17.29 -0.96
N GLU A 200 -8.11 17.89 0.02
CA GLU A 200 -8.46 19.33 0.02
C GLU A 200 -7.22 20.23 0.06
N GLN A 201 -6.21 19.84 0.84
CA GLN A 201 -4.94 20.56 0.86
C GLN A 201 -4.21 20.42 -0.47
N CYS A 202 -4.33 19.27 -1.15
CA CYS A 202 -3.78 19.09 -2.50
C CYS A 202 -4.47 20.02 -3.50
N ASP A 203 -5.80 20.14 -3.44
CA ASP A 203 -6.56 21.07 -4.30
C ASP A 203 -6.07 22.51 -4.12
N LEU A 204 -5.95 22.94 -2.86
CA LEU A 204 -5.52 24.28 -2.49
C LEU A 204 -4.09 24.58 -2.98
N LEU A 205 -3.15 23.65 -2.76
CA LEU A 205 -1.76 23.84 -3.16
C LEU A 205 -1.62 23.94 -4.67
N LEU A 206 -2.28 23.03 -5.40
CA LEU A 206 -2.17 22.94 -6.85
C LEU A 206 -2.96 24.04 -7.56
N GLY A 207 -3.82 24.77 -6.84
CA GLY A 207 -4.70 25.80 -7.39
C GLY A 207 -5.72 25.21 -8.36
N ILE A 208 -6.24 24.02 -8.06
CA ILE A 208 -7.25 23.32 -8.88
C ILE A 208 -8.63 23.44 -8.24
N VAL A 209 -9.66 23.06 -8.99
CA VAL A 209 -11.06 23.18 -8.54
C VAL A 209 -11.26 22.33 -7.27
N PRO A 210 -11.85 22.88 -6.20
CA PRO A 210 -12.11 22.13 -4.96
C PRO A 210 -12.89 20.83 -5.21
N GLY A 211 -12.44 19.74 -4.60
CA GLY A 211 -13.01 18.39 -4.75
C GLY A 211 -12.36 17.56 -5.86
N THR A 212 -11.51 18.14 -6.70
CA THR A 212 -10.88 17.45 -7.84
C THR A 212 -9.94 16.34 -7.35
N ALA A 213 -9.04 16.64 -6.41
CA ALA A 213 -8.12 15.66 -5.86
C ALA A 213 -8.87 14.53 -5.16
N ARG A 214 -9.93 14.84 -4.41
CA ARG A 214 -10.74 13.81 -3.76
C ARG A 214 -11.38 12.88 -4.77
N LEU A 215 -11.96 13.41 -5.84
CA LEU A 215 -12.61 12.62 -6.89
C LEU A 215 -11.61 11.67 -7.58
N ILE A 216 -10.43 12.18 -7.95
CA ILE A 216 -9.37 11.40 -8.60
C ILE A 216 -8.83 10.34 -7.65
N LEU A 217 -8.42 10.73 -6.44
CA LEU A 217 -7.84 9.82 -5.46
C LEU A 217 -8.85 8.75 -5.02
N SER A 218 -10.16 9.05 -5.01
CA SER A 218 -11.22 8.08 -4.73
C SER A 218 -11.27 6.92 -5.71
N GLY A 219 -10.78 7.11 -6.95
CA GLY A 219 -10.60 6.03 -7.91
C GLY A 219 -9.50 5.04 -7.52
N LEU A 220 -8.60 5.43 -6.60
CA LEU A 220 -7.50 4.64 -6.07
C LEU A 220 -7.78 4.03 -4.70
N HIS A 221 -9.04 3.95 -4.26
CA HIS A 221 -9.40 3.37 -2.95
C HIS A 221 -8.93 1.90 -2.76
N SER A 222 -8.59 1.19 -3.84
CA SER A 222 -8.03 -0.16 -3.82
C SER A 222 -6.57 -0.20 -3.36
N VAL A 223 -5.85 0.92 -3.49
CA VAL A 223 -4.41 1.07 -3.17
C VAL A 223 -4.13 2.20 -2.17
N LEU A 224 -5.07 3.13 -1.97
CA LEU A 224 -5.01 4.23 -1.02
C LEU A 224 -6.11 4.14 0.04
N HIS A 225 -5.73 4.44 1.27
CA HIS A 225 -6.65 4.90 2.30
C HIS A 225 -6.86 6.41 2.13
N ILE A 226 -8.10 6.80 1.87
CA ILE A 226 -8.47 8.19 1.61
C ILE A 226 -9.23 8.68 2.82
N PRO A 227 -8.75 9.75 3.47
CA PRO A 227 -9.36 10.20 4.69
C PRO A 227 -10.75 10.76 4.41
N ARG A 228 -11.66 10.52 5.35
CA ARG A 228 -12.99 11.13 5.33
C ARG A 228 -12.84 12.65 5.42
N LEU A 229 -13.87 13.38 5.00
CA LEU A 229 -13.91 14.82 5.20
C LEU A 229 -13.80 15.12 6.70
N SER A 230 -12.86 16.00 7.07
CA SER A 230 -12.74 16.50 8.44
C SER A 230 -14.08 17.08 8.86
N THR A 231 -14.56 16.69 10.03
CA THR A 231 -15.70 17.35 10.68
C THR A 231 -15.21 18.04 11.96
N PRO A 232 -15.95 19.02 12.49
CA PRO A 232 -15.59 19.64 13.77
C PRO A 232 -15.41 18.65 14.93
N TYR A 233 -15.97 17.45 14.81
CA TYR A 233 -15.98 16.41 15.84
C TYR A 233 -14.98 15.27 15.59
N ILE A 234 -14.57 15.06 14.33
CA ILE A 234 -13.69 13.96 13.93
C ILE A 234 -12.61 14.53 13.00
N PRO A 235 -11.35 14.63 13.46
CA PRO A 235 -10.26 15.05 12.59
C PRO A 235 -10.10 14.02 11.46
N ALA A 236 -9.82 14.50 10.25
CA ALA A 236 -9.47 13.61 9.16
C ALA A 236 -8.18 12.84 9.50
N ASP A 237 -8.21 11.53 9.26
CA ASP A 237 -7.00 10.72 9.26
C ASP A 237 -6.05 11.14 8.12
N ALA A 238 -4.85 10.56 8.10
CA ALA A 238 -3.91 10.78 7.02
C ALA A 238 -4.28 9.94 5.78
N LEU A 239 -4.04 10.52 4.60
CA LEU A 239 -3.94 9.76 3.34
C LEU A 239 -2.72 8.83 3.42
N ARG A 240 -2.88 7.56 3.09
CA ARG A 240 -1.75 6.62 3.08
C ARG A 240 -1.95 5.53 2.05
N THR A 241 -0.86 4.96 1.57
CA THR A 241 -0.95 3.73 0.79
C THR A 241 -1.39 2.58 1.70
N LEU A 242 -2.11 1.62 1.12
CA LEU A 242 -2.54 0.43 1.83
C LEU A 242 -1.41 -0.61 1.94
N HIS A 243 -0.39 -0.47 1.12
CA HIS A 243 0.80 -1.31 1.12
C HIS A 243 2.01 -0.53 0.60
N ALA A 244 3.19 -0.78 1.16
CA ALA A 244 4.43 -0.09 0.80
C ALA A 244 4.82 -0.30 -0.68
N SER A 245 4.55 -1.50 -1.24
CA SER A 245 4.89 -1.81 -2.64
C SER A 245 4.24 -0.90 -3.68
N PHE A 246 3.15 -0.21 -3.35
CA PHE A 246 2.56 0.78 -4.24
C PHE A 246 3.40 2.06 -4.32
N ILE A 247 4.00 2.50 -3.21
CA ILE A 247 4.98 3.60 -3.21
C ILE A 247 6.22 3.15 -3.98
N ASP A 248 6.70 1.93 -3.73
CA ASP A 248 7.87 1.37 -4.44
C ASP A 248 7.61 1.34 -5.97
N HIS A 249 6.40 0.99 -6.39
CA HIS A 249 5.98 1.01 -7.80
C HIS A 249 6.02 2.42 -8.39
N LEU A 250 5.35 3.39 -7.76
CA LEU A 250 5.30 4.78 -8.21
C LEU A 250 6.66 5.48 -8.17
N GLY A 251 7.58 5.02 -7.31
CA GLY A 251 8.93 5.57 -7.19
C GLY A 251 9.91 5.11 -8.27
N ASP A 252 9.60 4.02 -8.98
CA ASP A 252 10.49 3.40 -9.95
C ASP A 252 9.94 3.52 -11.38
N VAL A 253 10.68 4.22 -12.24
CA VAL A 253 10.32 4.43 -13.64
C VAL A 253 10.26 3.13 -14.45
N GLN A 254 11.05 2.11 -14.09
CA GLN A 254 11.02 0.82 -14.77
C GLN A 254 9.75 0.03 -14.43
N ARG A 255 9.16 0.28 -13.26
CA ARG A 255 7.97 -0.42 -12.77
C ARG A 255 6.67 0.28 -13.14
N SER A 256 6.64 1.61 -13.04
CA SER A 256 5.43 2.42 -13.24
C SER A 256 5.39 3.18 -14.57
N GLY A 257 6.52 3.25 -15.29
CA GLY A 257 6.62 3.95 -16.57
C GLY A 257 6.15 5.40 -16.46
N LYS A 258 5.10 5.73 -17.21
CA LYS A 258 4.47 7.06 -17.21
C LYS A 258 3.86 7.46 -15.87
N TRP A 259 3.57 6.51 -14.98
CA TRP A 259 2.99 6.77 -13.66
C TRP A 259 4.02 7.08 -12.57
N CYS A 260 5.31 7.16 -12.92
CA CYS A 260 6.37 7.47 -11.95
C CYS A 260 6.21 8.87 -11.36
N ILE A 261 6.24 8.97 -10.01
CA ILE A 261 6.07 10.23 -9.28
C ILE A 261 7.41 10.90 -8.93
N GLN A 262 8.55 10.22 -9.09
CA GLN A 262 9.89 10.78 -8.83
C GLN A 262 10.46 11.54 -10.03
N LEU A 263 9.60 12.24 -10.77
CA LEU A 263 10.02 13.02 -11.93
C LEU A 263 10.46 14.42 -11.50
N PRO A 264 11.66 14.92 -11.93
CA PRO A 264 12.11 16.27 -11.63
C PRO A 264 11.15 17.39 -12.11
N SER A 265 10.28 17.10 -13.08
CA SER A 265 9.20 18.01 -13.50
C SER A 265 8.16 18.21 -12.40
N LEU A 266 7.74 17.15 -11.71
CA LEU A 266 6.74 17.20 -10.65
C LEU A 266 7.25 17.99 -9.43
N GLU A 267 8.53 17.84 -9.09
CA GLU A 267 9.19 18.63 -8.03
C GLU A 267 9.22 20.12 -8.37
N ARG A 268 9.56 20.47 -9.62
CA ARG A 268 9.50 21.87 -10.07
C ARG A 268 8.09 22.43 -10.04
N ASP A 269 7.10 21.63 -10.41
CA ASP A 269 5.69 22.04 -10.39
C ASP A 269 5.15 22.20 -8.97
N LEU A 270 5.57 21.32 -8.04
CA LEU A 270 5.30 21.45 -6.62
C LEU A 270 5.87 22.78 -6.08
N LEU A 271 7.16 23.05 -6.32
CA LEU A 271 7.81 24.30 -5.89
C LEU A 271 7.08 25.53 -6.42
N LYS A 272 6.73 25.56 -7.71
CA LYS A 272 5.95 26.66 -8.30
C LYS A 272 4.58 26.83 -7.64
N SER A 273 3.90 25.72 -7.37
CA SER A 273 2.59 25.70 -6.73
C SER A 273 2.67 26.22 -5.29
N THR A 274 3.69 25.81 -4.54
CA THR A 274 3.99 26.32 -3.19
C THR A 274 4.31 27.82 -3.19
N VAL A 275 5.16 28.30 -4.10
CA VAL A 275 5.47 29.73 -4.21
C VAL A 275 4.21 30.54 -4.52
N ARG A 276 3.41 30.09 -5.50
CA ARG A 276 2.14 30.73 -5.84
C ARG A 276 1.20 30.77 -4.63
N PHE A 277 1.07 29.66 -3.92
CA PHE A 277 0.25 29.57 -2.72
C PHE A 277 0.72 30.59 -1.68
N ILE A 278 2.00 30.61 -1.33
CA ILE A 278 2.57 31.56 -0.36
C ILE A 278 2.35 33.02 -0.81
N CYS A 279 2.61 33.36 -2.07
CA CYS A 279 2.44 34.72 -2.57
C CYS A 279 0.98 35.20 -2.59
N ASN A 280 0.04 34.28 -2.78
CA ASN A 280 -1.39 34.59 -2.82
C ASN A 280 -2.07 34.47 -1.45
N THR A 281 -1.35 34.00 -0.42
CA THR A 281 -1.90 33.90 0.94
C THR A 281 -1.45 35.12 1.73
N ASP A 282 -2.37 35.99 2.10
CA ASP A 282 -2.09 37.08 3.03
C ASP A 282 -1.76 36.50 4.42
N PHE A 283 -0.47 36.49 4.78
CA PHE A 283 0.00 36.03 6.10
C PHE A 283 -0.29 37.03 7.24
N THR A 284 -1.05 38.11 6.99
CA THR A 284 -1.27 39.23 7.91
C THR A 284 -2.19 38.93 9.10
N HIS A 285 -2.76 37.72 9.23
CA HIS A 285 -3.54 37.32 10.41
C HIS A 285 -2.86 36.19 11.23
N ARG A 286 -1.77 36.54 11.93
CA ARG A 286 -1.28 35.79 13.11
C ARG A 286 -1.13 36.70 14.32
N GLN A 287 -2.23 37.32 14.75
CA GLN A 287 -2.43 37.76 16.13
C GLN A 287 -3.92 37.67 16.44
N THR A 288 -4.39 36.51 16.90
CA THR A 288 -5.54 36.35 17.84
C THR A 288 -5.84 34.86 17.98
N LEU A 289 -5.00 34.16 18.73
CA LEU A 289 -5.38 32.97 19.50
C LEU A 289 -4.41 32.91 20.69
N ARG A 290 -4.69 33.73 21.71
CA ARG A 290 -4.48 33.41 23.12
C ARG A 290 -5.80 32.84 23.64
#